data_AF-A0A1E5V0V2-F1
#
_entry.id   AF-A0A1E5V0V2-F1
#
_cell.length_a   1.000
_cell.length_b   1.000
_cell.length_c   1.000
_cell.angle_alpha   90.00
_cell.angle_beta   90.00
_cell.angle_gamma   90.00
#
_symmetry.space_group_name_H-M   'P 1'
#
loop_
_entity.id
_entity.type
_entity.pdbx_description
1 polymer ?
#
loop_
_entity_poly.entity_id
_entity_poly.type
_entity_poly.pdbx_seq_one_letter_code
_entity_poly.pdbx_strand_id
1 'polypeptide(L)'
;MVSVSYTHLDVYTDRVMNFTIRFKERFQLENLGIRDVPNPRVPLLWACDTAWSLATAVSKYRVSSSPPGTTLLSAVLNTTFDGLAGRFRLVNGQLQLSTYEIINIICKGARIVGFWTPESGIFRNLKANDEKGLKQILWPGDIAIAPRGWDVSSTRRPLHITVPSRRGFNELVEVSFSPTTNTSIVTGYCIDVFDMLMKNLPYPVAYQYVPFTDKISNYDPLLDLVYEKKADAIVGDMTISMSRMNKVAFTMPFTDTGLSMIVVLKKDSSGSMWIFLQPMTSAPWITSFAFFFLTGFTVWAIEHRINPEFRGTPWQQFGITFYFAFSTLVFSHKEKLESNLSRFVVTVWVFVLLILTSSYTASLTSMLTVQRLQPTVTSVEDLLRNGDYVGYQSGSTVKYWLEEMGFHKEDLRGYATVQEYAEALQRGSGNEGVSAIVDEVPYLKIFLSKYCEGYTMVGPTYHGLGGFGFAFPIGSPMVHDVSQAIMTPAVQEEMVRIERKWFGDSEICESKINDINSSRLSFSNFGGLFLITCMTSGLALLISLSIFVYQERDKLRAEASRTRSVSLQRLRTWLEHLVCTEHRESGVPHHQEAGRQEYERDGHGSNQLQGDG
;
A
#
# COMPACT_ATOMS: atom_id res chain seq x y z
N MET A 1 45.04 10.64 6.79
CA MET A 1 44.64 12.08 6.76
C MET A 1 45.78 12.83 6.10
N VAL A 2 45.51 13.54 5.00
CA VAL A 2 46.54 14.39 4.37
C VAL A 2 46.48 15.75 5.03
N SER A 3 47.59 16.17 5.63
CA SER A 3 47.71 17.45 6.32
C SER A 3 48.79 18.27 5.65
N VAL A 4 48.57 19.58 5.55
CA VAL A 4 49.59 20.52 5.12
C VAL A 4 50.27 21.03 6.37
N SER A 5 51.55 20.69 6.54
CA SER A 5 52.32 21.10 7.71
C SER A 5 53.12 22.35 7.39
N TYR A 6 53.07 23.32 8.31
CA TYR A 6 53.92 24.51 8.30
C TYR A 6 55.34 24.16 8.77
N THR A 7 55.98 23.21 8.11
CA THR A 7 57.37 22.85 8.41
C THR A 7 58.23 23.34 7.27
N HIS A 8 58.56 24.63 7.28
CA HIS A 8 59.68 25.16 6.49
C HIS A 8 61.01 24.81 7.18
N LEU A 9 61.20 23.54 7.48
CA LEU A 9 62.43 23.06 8.06
C LEU A 9 62.77 21.76 7.35
N ASP A 10 63.58 21.90 6.31
CA ASP A 10 64.77 21.06 6.26
C ASP A 10 65.48 21.22 7.62
N VAL A 11 65.10 20.39 8.59
CA VAL A 11 65.78 20.22 9.88
C VAL A 11 67.27 19.88 9.67
N TYR A 12 67.68 19.67 8.42
CA TYR A 12 69.00 19.28 7.95
C TYR A 12 69.70 20.32 7.06
N THR A 13 69.29 21.59 7.06
CA THR A 13 70.23 22.61 6.54
C THR A 13 71.39 22.78 7.53
N ASP A 14 72.62 22.82 7.03
CA ASP A 14 73.83 22.95 7.87
C ASP A 14 73.78 24.14 8.83
N ARG A 15 73.08 25.22 8.42
CA ARG A 15 72.85 26.41 9.25
C ARG A 15 71.97 26.13 10.48
N VAL A 16 70.85 25.43 10.31
CA VAL A 16 69.95 25.09 11.42
C VAL A 16 70.59 24.06 12.34
N MET A 17 71.32 23.09 11.79
CA MET A 17 72.05 22.10 12.59
C MET A 17 73.11 22.78 13.47
N ASN A 18 73.92 23.67 12.87
CA ASN A 18 74.95 24.42 13.58
C ASN A 18 74.35 25.37 14.63
N PHE A 19 73.24 26.05 14.31
CA PHE A 19 72.49 26.85 15.30
C PHE A 19 71.95 25.98 16.44
N THR A 20 71.39 24.82 16.14
CA THR A 20 70.82 23.90 17.14
C THR A 20 71.87 23.41 18.12
N ILE A 21 73.07 23.06 17.63
CA ILE A 21 74.21 22.68 18.47
C ILE A 21 74.56 23.83 19.43
N ARG A 22 74.81 25.03 18.88
CA ARG A 22 75.15 26.22 19.69
C ARG A 22 74.06 26.60 20.69
N PHE A 23 72.79 26.49 20.29
CA PHE A 23 71.65 26.77 21.15
C PHE A 23 71.60 25.79 22.32
N LYS A 24 71.74 24.49 22.07
CA LYS A 24 71.74 23.46 23.12
C LYS A 24 72.88 23.63 24.10
N GLU A 25 74.10 23.89 23.61
CA GLU A 25 75.27 24.14 24.46
C GLU A 25 75.03 25.34 25.39
N ARG A 26 74.57 26.47 24.85
CA ARG A 26 74.29 27.67 25.65
C ARG A 26 73.12 27.45 26.63
N PHE A 27 72.06 26.77 26.20
CA PHE A 27 70.90 26.49 27.04
C PHE A 27 71.26 25.61 28.25
N GLN A 28 72.13 24.61 28.06
CA GLN A 28 72.62 23.74 29.14
C GLN A 28 73.50 24.50 30.15
N LEU A 29 74.32 25.44 29.68
CA LEU A 29 75.14 26.28 30.55
C LEU A 29 74.30 27.20 31.44
N GLU A 30 73.20 27.73 30.90
CA GLU A 30 72.31 28.66 31.62
C GLU A 30 71.29 27.94 32.51
N ASN A 31 70.95 26.67 32.22
CA ASN A 31 69.93 25.90 32.93
C ASN A 31 70.48 24.56 33.45
N LEU A 32 71.29 24.63 34.51
CA LEU A 32 71.87 23.45 35.18
C LEU A 32 70.75 22.57 35.77
N GLY A 33 70.61 21.34 35.24
CA GLY A 33 69.67 20.33 35.74
C GLY A 33 68.74 19.71 34.68
N ILE A 34 68.62 20.32 33.50
CA ILE A 34 67.81 19.79 32.39
C ILE A 34 68.69 18.91 31.49
N ARG A 35 68.49 17.59 31.55
CA ARG A 35 69.29 16.62 30.77
C ARG A 35 68.91 16.53 29.29
N ASP A 36 67.65 16.84 28.96
CA ASP A 36 67.13 16.69 27.60
C ASP A 36 66.63 18.04 27.08
N VAL A 37 67.46 18.71 26.26
CA VAL A 37 67.14 20.01 25.68
C VAL A 37 66.33 19.80 24.41
N PRO A 38 65.07 20.28 24.35
CA PRO A 38 64.25 20.11 23.17
C PRO A 38 64.88 20.81 21.97
N ASN A 39 64.72 20.23 20.78
CA ASN A 39 65.15 20.87 19.54
C ASN A 39 64.42 22.23 19.37
N PRO A 40 65.10 23.25 18.82
CA PRO A 40 64.50 24.56 18.59
C PRO A 40 63.27 24.43 17.68
N ARG A 41 62.13 24.89 18.17
CA ARG A 41 60.86 24.88 17.41
C ARG A 41 60.83 26.00 16.38
N VAL A 42 59.97 25.86 15.35
CA VAL A 42 59.78 26.87 14.28
C VAL A 42 59.64 28.31 14.81
N PRO A 43 58.84 28.60 15.87
CA PRO A 43 58.68 29.97 16.35
C PRO A 43 59.97 30.60 16.88
N LEU A 44 60.89 29.79 17.41
CA LEU A 44 62.19 30.28 17.90
C LEU A 44 63.09 30.72 16.73
N LEU A 45 63.06 29.97 15.62
CA LEU A 45 63.79 30.36 14.42
C LEU A 45 63.21 31.64 13.80
N TRP A 46 61.88 31.77 13.78
CA TRP A 46 61.23 33.02 13.37
C TRP A 46 61.59 34.19 14.27
N ALA A 47 61.69 33.99 15.58
CA ALA A 47 62.12 35.03 16.51
C ALA A 47 63.56 35.49 16.22
N CYS A 48 64.49 34.55 15.96
CA CYS A 48 65.86 34.87 15.58
C CYS A 48 65.93 35.65 14.26
N ASP A 49 65.19 35.22 13.24
CA ASP A 49 65.15 35.92 11.95
C ASP A 49 64.49 37.29 12.07
N THR A 50 63.46 37.43 12.91
CA THR A 50 62.81 38.73 13.18
C THR A 50 63.75 39.68 13.92
N ALA A 51 64.51 39.18 14.90
CA ALA A 51 65.53 39.98 15.57
C ALA A 51 66.64 40.41 14.60
N TRP A 52 67.02 39.52 13.69
CA TRP A 52 68.01 39.81 12.65
C TRP A 52 67.51 40.85 11.64
N SER A 53 66.25 40.76 11.21
CA SER A 53 65.63 41.73 10.31
C SER A 53 65.57 43.11 10.94
N LEU A 54 65.20 43.19 12.23
CA LEU A 54 65.18 44.44 12.99
C LEU A 54 66.58 45.03 13.16
N ALA A 55 67.57 44.22 13.53
CA ALA A 55 68.96 44.67 13.67
C ALA A 55 69.53 45.20 12.35
N THR A 56 69.21 44.52 11.23
CA THR A 56 69.61 44.94 9.87
C THR A 56 68.89 46.21 9.43
N ALA A 57 67.62 46.39 9.80
CA ALA A 57 66.89 47.62 9.51
C ALA A 57 67.43 48.81 10.31
N VAL A 58 67.75 48.61 11.60
CA VAL A 58 68.34 49.64 12.47
C VAL A 58 69.74 50.05 12.01
N SER A 59 70.56 49.10 11.54
CA SER A 59 71.89 49.42 11.01
C SER A 59 71.81 50.25 9.72
N LYS A 60 70.85 49.96 8.83
CA LYS A 60 70.55 50.78 7.64
C LYS A 60 69.96 52.15 8.01
N TYR A 61 69.11 52.21 9.04
CA TYR A 61 68.48 53.45 9.50
C TYR A 61 69.49 54.45 10.08
N ARG A 62 70.57 53.98 10.75
CA ARG A 62 71.66 54.85 11.24
C ARG A 62 72.35 55.70 10.15
N VAL A 63 72.08 55.42 8.87
CA VAL A 63 72.62 56.13 7.70
C VAL A 63 71.65 57.19 7.15
N SER A 64 70.39 57.26 7.61
CA SER A 64 69.36 58.15 7.05
C SER A 64 68.76 59.12 8.08
N SER A 65 68.81 60.42 7.78
CA SER A 65 68.42 61.56 8.64
C SER A 65 66.94 61.98 8.45
N SER A 66 66.00 61.05 8.56
CA SER A 66 64.55 61.24 8.30
C SER A 66 63.69 60.75 9.48
N PRO A 67 62.43 61.23 9.66
CA PRO A 67 61.56 60.89 10.80
C PRO A 67 61.55 59.39 11.18
N PRO A 68 61.54 59.07 12.50
CA PRO A 68 61.96 57.77 13.00
C PRO A 68 61.02 56.59 12.69
N GLY A 69 59.72 56.83 12.50
CA GLY A 69 58.74 55.74 12.35
C GLY A 69 58.61 55.16 10.94
N THR A 70 58.35 56.02 9.94
CA THR A 70 58.05 55.58 8.56
C THR A 70 59.29 55.07 7.84
N THR A 71 60.44 55.70 8.08
CA THR A 71 61.72 55.31 7.51
C THR A 71 62.17 53.94 8.03
N LEU A 72 62.03 53.69 9.34
CA LEU A 72 62.36 52.39 9.93
C LEU A 72 61.42 51.28 9.44
N LEU A 73 60.10 51.56 9.37
CA LEU A 73 59.14 50.60 8.83
C LEU A 73 59.46 50.25 7.37
N SER A 74 59.79 51.24 6.54
CA SER A 74 60.20 51.00 5.15
C SER A 74 61.49 50.19 5.06
N ALA A 75 62.44 50.39 5.99
CA ALA A 75 63.69 49.64 6.05
C ALA A 75 63.44 48.17 6.43
N VAL A 76 62.55 47.90 7.40
CA VAL A 76 62.13 46.55 7.80
C VAL A 76 61.42 45.83 6.65
N LEU A 77 60.44 46.47 6.01
CA LEU A 77 59.68 45.89 4.90
C LEU A 77 60.57 45.56 3.69
N ASN A 78 61.62 46.35 3.44
CA ASN A 78 62.60 46.09 2.37
C ASN A 78 63.75 45.16 2.78
N THR A 79 63.76 44.60 4.00
CA THR A 79 64.79 43.61 4.37
C THR A 79 64.51 42.27 3.69
N THR A 80 65.53 41.78 2.99
CA THR A 80 65.54 40.43 2.42
C THR A 80 66.87 39.75 2.72
N PHE A 81 66.83 38.56 3.31
CA PHE A 81 68.03 37.78 3.62
C PHE A 81 67.67 36.30 3.78
N ASP A 82 68.66 35.42 3.73
CA ASP A 82 68.48 33.98 4.01
C ASP A 82 68.71 33.72 5.49
N GLY A 83 67.63 33.57 6.25
CA GLY A 83 67.61 33.32 7.68
C GLY A 83 67.64 31.84 8.05
N LEU A 84 67.43 31.55 9.33
CA LEU A 84 67.34 30.19 9.88
C LEU A 84 66.04 29.48 9.48
N ALA A 85 64.96 30.22 9.27
CA ALA A 85 63.66 29.71 8.85
C ALA A 85 63.43 29.83 7.33
N GLY A 86 64.49 30.08 6.55
CA GLY A 86 64.42 30.23 5.09
C GLY A 86 64.62 31.66 4.62
N ARG A 87 64.23 31.94 3.37
CA ARG A 87 64.37 33.27 2.77
C ARG A 87 63.37 34.23 3.41
N PHE A 88 63.87 35.18 4.18
CA PHE A 88 63.06 36.22 4.81
C PHE A 88 62.69 37.28 3.76
N ARG A 89 61.39 37.45 3.50
CA ARG A 89 60.83 38.51 2.65
C ARG A 89 59.44 38.86 3.15
N LEU A 90 59.19 40.16 3.36
CA LEU A 90 57.86 40.65 3.75
C LEU A 90 57.13 41.19 2.53
N VAL A 91 55.92 40.69 2.27
CA VAL A 91 55.00 41.21 1.26
C VAL A 91 53.75 41.69 1.99
N ASN A 92 53.39 42.96 1.84
CA ASN A 92 52.28 43.59 2.56
C ASN A 92 52.35 43.43 4.10
N GLY A 93 53.56 43.40 4.66
CA GLY A 93 53.77 43.22 6.11
C GLY A 93 53.66 41.78 6.61
N GLN A 94 53.45 40.79 5.72
CA GLN A 94 53.44 39.37 6.07
C GLN A 94 54.66 38.65 5.51
N LEU A 95 55.16 37.65 6.26
CA LEU A 95 56.26 36.80 5.80
C LEU A 95 55.80 35.95 4.62
N GLN A 96 56.42 36.15 3.47
CA GLN A 96 56.16 35.35 2.27
C GLN A 96 56.90 34.01 2.41
N LEU A 97 56.16 32.94 2.70
CA LEU A 97 56.71 31.58 2.74
C LEU A 97 56.97 31.08 1.32
N SER A 98 58.18 30.58 1.08
CA SER A 98 58.65 30.09 -0.22
C SER A 98 58.08 28.72 -0.59
N THR A 99 57.94 27.82 0.39
CA THR A 99 57.58 26.41 0.15
C THR A 99 56.76 25.83 1.30
N TYR A 100 55.75 25.03 0.98
CA TYR A 100 54.92 24.28 1.92
C TYR A 100 55.13 22.78 1.75
N GLU A 101 55.16 22.04 2.86
CA GLU A 101 55.27 20.58 2.84
C GLU A 101 53.89 19.93 2.98
N ILE A 102 53.61 18.98 2.08
CA ILE A 102 52.39 18.17 2.11
C ILE A 102 52.75 16.82 2.71
N ILE A 103 52.15 16.49 3.84
CA ILE A 103 52.41 15.25 4.58
C ILE A 103 51.16 14.35 4.60
N ASN A 104 51.39 13.07 4.41
CA ASN A 104 50.40 12.03 4.63
C ASN A 104 50.62 11.39 6.01
N ILE A 105 49.65 11.54 6.90
CA ILE A 105 49.72 11.01 8.27
C ILE A 105 49.05 9.64 8.29
N ILE A 106 49.83 8.62 8.66
CA ILE A 106 49.41 7.21 8.71
C ILE A 106 49.74 6.65 10.11
N CYS A 107 48.71 6.24 10.85
CA CYS A 107 48.83 5.73 12.21
C CYS A 107 49.63 6.67 13.13
N LYS A 108 50.88 6.32 13.45
CA LYS A 108 51.78 7.11 14.32
C LYS A 108 52.90 7.83 13.54
N GLY A 109 52.96 7.68 12.22
CA GLY A 109 54.03 8.24 11.37
C GLY A 109 53.52 9.29 10.38
N ALA A 110 54.39 10.24 10.02
CA ALA A 110 54.15 11.20 8.95
C ALA A 110 55.09 10.92 7.77
N ARG A 111 54.54 10.88 6.56
CA ARG A 111 55.29 10.70 5.31
C ARG A 111 55.14 11.93 4.45
N ILE A 112 56.25 12.55 4.04
CA ILE A 112 56.22 13.66 3.08
C ILE A 112 55.82 13.13 1.71
N VAL A 113 54.74 13.68 1.17
CA VAL A 113 54.19 13.28 -0.14
C VAL A 113 54.39 14.35 -1.22
N GLY A 114 54.74 15.58 -0.86
CA GLY A 114 55.14 16.58 -1.86
C GLY A 114 55.31 17.96 -1.25
N PHE A 115 55.52 18.93 -2.13
CA PHE A 115 55.76 20.32 -1.78
C PHE A 115 54.86 21.23 -2.63
N TRP A 116 54.49 22.39 -2.10
CA TRP A 116 53.78 23.42 -2.84
C TRP A 116 54.54 24.76 -2.77
N THR A 117 54.73 25.39 -3.92
CA THR A 117 55.27 26.77 -3.99
C THR A 117 54.27 27.67 -4.72
N PRO A 118 54.25 28.99 -4.44
CA PRO A 118 53.40 29.93 -5.15
C PRO A 118 53.67 29.98 -6.67
N GLU A 119 54.91 29.71 -7.08
CA GLU A 119 55.38 29.85 -8.47
C GLU A 119 55.15 28.57 -9.30
N SER A 120 55.28 27.39 -8.68
CA SER A 120 55.30 26.10 -9.40
C SER A 120 54.13 25.18 -9.06
N GLY A 121 53.28 25.54 -8.10
CA GLY A 121 52.19 24.67 -7.64
C GLY A 121 52.72 23.44 -6.89
N ILE A 122 52.11 22.27 -7.09
CA ILE A 122 52.45 21.02 -6.36
C ILE A 122 53.49 20.19 -7.12
N PHE A 123 54.57 19.80 -6.45
CA PHE A 123 55.65 18.97 -7.00
C PHE A 123 56.19 17.94 -5.99
N ARG A 124 56.83 16.87 -6.49
CA ARG A 124 57.23 15.71 -5.67
C ARG A 124 58.51 15.91 -4.87
N ASN A 125 59.52 16.58 -5.41
CA ASN A 125 60.85 16.72 -4.80
C ASN A 125 61.43 18.13 -5.06
N LEU A 126 62.19 18.65 -4.10
CA LEU A 126 62.86 19.96 -4.17
C LEU A 126 64.12 19.99 -5.06
N LYS A 127 64.63 18.83 -5.51
CA LYS A 127 65.83 18.74 -6.36
C LYS A 127 65.45 18.36 -7.80
N ALA A 128 66.14 19.02 -8.74
CA ALA A 128 65.91 19.09 -10.18
C ALA A 128 65.47 17.77 -10.87
N ASN A 129 64.17 17.62 -11.02
CA ASN A 129 63.45 17.30 -12.27
C ASN A 129 61.96 17.32 -11.89
N ASP A 130 61.24 18.34 -12.35
CA ASP A 130 59.88 18.72 -11.90
C ASP A 130 58.81 17.67 -12.26
N GLU A 131 58.78 16.55 -11.54
CA GLU A 131 57.63 15.67 -11.54
C GLU A 131 56.47 16.39 -10.82
N LYS A 132 55.54 16.91 -11.62
CA LYS A 132 54.28 17.51 -11.14
C LYS A 132 53.47 16.50 -10.33
N GLY A 133 52.91 16.96 -9.22
CA GLY A 133 51.98 16.20 -8.38
C GLY A 133 52.59 15.64 -7.10
N LEU A 134 51.83 14.79 -6.41
CA LEU A 134 52.21 14.17 -5.14
C LEU A 134 52.82 12.77 -5.38
N LYS A 135 53.66 12.34 -4.45
CA LYS A 135 54.02 10.92 -4.26
C LYS A 135 52.77 10.15 -3.86
N GLN A 136 52.78 8.84 -4.06
CA GLN A 136 51.65 7.97 -3.77
C GLN A 136 51.09 8.21 -2.35
N ILE A 137 49.82 8.62 -2.28
CA ILE A 137 49.09 8.74 -1.02
C ILE A 137 48.70 7.33 -0.59
N LEU A 138 49.05 6.99 0.64
CA LEU A 138 48.65 5.74 1.27
C LEU A 138 47.47 6.03 2.19
N TRP A 139 46.40 5.28 1.99
CA TRP A 139 45.20 5.30 2.80
C TRP A 139 45.34 4.31 3.98
N PRO A 140 44.48 4.38 5.01
CA PRO A 140 44.49 3.42 6.11
C PRO A 140 44.53 1.97 5.60
N GLY A 141 45.42 1.13 6.16
CA GLY A 141 45.64 -0.24 5.68
C GLY A 141 46.69 -0.37 4.56
N ASP A 142 47.53 0.64 4.34
CA ASP A 142 48.63 0.67 3.35
C ASP A 142 48.18 0.58 1.88
N ILE A 143 46.95 1.01 1.60
CA ILE A 143 46.35 0.96 0.26
C ILE A 143 46.72 2.21 -0.53
N ALA A 144 47.24 2.03 -1.74
CA ALA A 144 47.63 3.11 -2.65
C ALA A 144 46.43 3.76 -3.38
N ILE A 145 45.30 3.05 -3.46
CA ILE A 145 44.08 3.47 -4.16
C ILE A 145 43.19 4.25 -3.21
N ALA A 146 42.66 5.39 -3.64
CA ALA A 146 41.67 6.14 -2.88
C ALA A 146 40.39 5.30 -2.72
N PRO A 147 39.90 5.07 -1.48
CA PRO A 147 38.66 4.35 -1.27
C PRO A 147 37.52 5.11 -1.95
N ARG A 148 36.72 4.39 -2.74
CA ARG A 148 35.59 4.96 -3.51
C ARG A 148 34.34 5.22 -2.67
N GLY A 149 34.38 4.90 -1.37
CA GLY A 149 33.26 5.02 -0.44
C GLY A 149 33.72 4.83 1.00
N TRP A 150 32.77 4.58 1.89
CA TRP A 150 33.04 4.40 3.31
C TRP A 150 33.45 2.96 3.61
N ASP A 151 34.75 2.72 3.81
CA ASP A 151 35.22 1.48 4.39
C ASP A 151 35.22 1.61 5.93
N VAL A 152 34.17 1.09 6.59
CA VAL A 152 34.12 1.01 8.07
C VAL A 152 35.28 0.16 8.60
N SER A 153 35.95 -0.62 7.73
CA SER A 153 37.06 -1.51 8.04
C SER A 153 38.39 -0.77 8.29
N SER A 154 38.40 0.22 9.18
CA SER A 154 39.62 0.47 9.94
C SER A 154 39.97 -0.74 10.86
N THR A 155 39.00 -1.64 11.10
CA THR A 155 39.13 -2.80 12.00
C THR A 155 38.74 -4.17 11.42
N ARG A 156 38.34 -4.32 10.15
CA ARG A 156 37.84 -5.59 9.55
C ARG A 156 36.65 -6.25 10.28
N ARG A 157 35.91 -5.51 11.12
CA ARG A 157 34.76 -6.07 11.83
C ARG A 157 33.47 -5.91 11.01
N PRO A 158 32.65 -6.96 10.89
CA PRO A 158 31.33 -6.84 10.27
C PRO A 158 30.43 -5.95 11.13
N LEU A 159 29.55 -5.17 10.49
CA LEU A 159 28.55 -4.37 11.17
C LEU A 159 27.58 -5.27 11.95
N HIS A 160 27.26 -4.89 13.18
CA HIS A 160 26.26 -5.55 14.00
C HIS A 160 24.88 -4.94 13.72
N ILE A 161 24.07 -5.69 12.98
CA ILE A 161 22.72 -5.28 12.61
C ILE A 161 21.73 -5.94 13.56
N THR A 162 21.05 -5.13 14.37
CA THR A 162 20.01 -5.63 15.26
C THR A 162 18.71 -5.83 14.50
N VAL A 163 18.05 -6.96 14.75
CA VAL A 163 16.79 -7.32 14.09
C VAL A 163 15.68 -7.52 15.13
N PRO A 164 14.51 -6.88 14.99
CA PRO A 164 13.37 -7.11 15.86
C PRO A 164 12.81 -8.52 15.64
N SER A 165 12.33 -9.16 16.72
CA SER A 165 11.63 -10.44 16.65
C SER A 165 10.23 -10.29 17.24
N ARG A 166 9.22 -10.11 16.38
CA ARG A 166 7.81 -9.99 16.78
C ARG A 166 7.02 -11.20 16.30
N ARG A 167 5.94 -11.54 17.01
CA ARG A 167 5.03 -12.61 16.61
C ARG A 167 3.90 -12.06 15.75
N GLY A 168 3.42 -12.88 14.82
CA GLY A 168 2.17 -12.62 14.08
C GLY A 168 2.37 -12.20 12.64
N PHE A 169 3.50 -11.56 12.30
CA PHE A 169 3.83 -11.05 10.97
C PHE A 169 5.22 -11.51 10.52
N ASN A 170 5.41 -12.84 10.52
CA ASN A 170 6.70 -13.47 10.19
C ASN A 170 7.16 -13.17 8.76
N GLU A 171 6.25 -12.80 7.86
CA GLU A 171 6.55 -12.41 6.48
C GLU A 171 7.44 -11.15 6.40
N LEU A 172 7.37 -10.25 7.39
CA LEU A 172 8.21 -9.05 7.42
C LEU A 172 9.60 -9.35 7.94
N VAL A 173 9.66 -10.03 9.08
CA VAL A 173 10.88 -10.47 9.75
C VAL A 173 10.57 -11.73 10.57
N GLU A 174 11.31 -12.79 10.31
CA GLU A 174 11.28 -14.04 11.03
C GLU A 174 12.68 -14.41 11.49
N VAL A 175 12.80 -14.72 12.78
CA VAL A 175 14.03 -15.25 13.38
C VAL A 175 13.79 -16.70 13.71
N SER A 176 14.43 -17.59 12.94
CA SER A 176 14.41 -19.03 13.20
C SER A 176 15.77 -19.49 13.72
N PHE A 177 15.77 -20.50 14.58
CA PHE A 177 17.01 -21.07 15.11
C PHE A 177 17.31 -22.38 14.41
N SER A 178 18.45 -22.46 13.72
CA SER A 178 18.86 -23.70 13.06
C SER A 178 19.67 -24.57 14.04
N PRO A 179 19.18 -25.78 14.39
CA PRO A 179 19.90 -26.67 15.30
C PRO A 179 21.23 -27.17 14.74
N THR A 180 21.38 -27.18 13.41
CA THR A 180 22.54 -27.75 12.72
C THR A 180 23.75 -26.81 12.71
N THR A 181 23.53 -25.51 12.61
CA THR A 181 24.59 -24.49 12.56
C THR A 181 24.75 -23.72 13.87
N ASN A 182 23.86 -23.92 14.85
CA ASN A 182 23.82 -23.17 16.10
C ASN A 182 23.77 -21.64 15.88
N THR A 183 23.15 -21.23 14.76
CA THR A 183 23.01 -19.82 14.35
C THR A 183 21.54 -19.49 14.10
N SER A 184 21.19 -18.25 14.41
CA SER A 184 19.90 -17.67 14.05
C SER A 184 19.86 -17.38 12.56
N ILE A 185 18.92 -18.00 11.86
CA ILE A 185 18.59 -17.66 10.48
C ILE A 185 17.52 -16.57 10.52
N VAL A 186 17.84 -15.43 9.90
CA VAL A 186 16.93 -14.29 9.81
C VAL A 186 16.45 -14.19 8.37
N THR A 187 15.13 -14.19 8.19
CA THR A 187 14.47 -14.11 6.88
C THR A 187 13.30 -13.15 6.93
N GLY A 188 12.80 -12.69 5.79
CA GLY A 188 11.62 -11.82 5.72
C GLY A 188 11.79 -10.72 4.68
N TYR A 189 10.69 -10.03 4.36
CA TYR A 189 10.67 -8.92 3.42
C TYR A 189 11.73 -7.86 3.72
N CYS A 190 11.82 -7.39 4.96
CA CYS A 190 12.75 -6.32 5.33
C CYS A 190 14.23 -6.75 5.20
N ILE A 191 14.49 -8.04 5.40
CA ILE A 191 15.83 -8.63 5.31
C ILE A 191 16.25 -8.79 3.86
N ASP A 192 15.37 -9.33 3.01
CA ASP A 192 15.61 -9.47 1.58
C ASP A 192 15.84 -8.11 0.92
N VAL A 193 15.05 -7.09 1.29
CA VAL A 193 15.24 -5.72 0.80
C VAL A 193 16.59 -5.15 1.24
N PHE A 194 16.94 -5.30 2.52
CA PHE A 194 18.23 -4.81 3.03
C PHE A 194 19.42 -5.50 2.36
N ASP A 195 19.41 -6.83 2.24
CA ASP A 195 20.48 -7.59 1.59
C ASP A 195 20.66 -7.18 0.12
N MET A 196 19.56 -6.93 -0.58
CA MET A 196 19.57 -6.45 -1.95
C MET A 196 20.17 -5.04 -2.06
N LEU A 197 19.79 -4.12 -1.16
CA LEU A 197 20.37 -2.77 -1.11
C LEU A 197 21.87 -2.80 -0.84
N MET A 198 22.31 -3.62 0.12
CA MET A 198 23.72 -3.73 0.50
C MET A 198 24.59 -4.30 -0.63
N LYS A 199 24.05 -5.19 -1.47
CA LYS A 199 24.74 -5.70 -2.66
C LYS A 199 24.88 -4.66 -3.77
N ASN A 200 23.94 -3.73 -3.85
CA ASN A 200 23.90 -2.68 -4.87
C ASN A 200 24.67 -1.41 -4.47
N LEU A 201 25.24 -1.37 -3.27
CA LEU A 201 26.13 -0.27 -2.86
C LEU A 201 27.44 -0.30 -3.69
N PRO A 202 28.06 0.89 -3.95
CA PRO A 202 29.27 0.98 -4.75
C PRO A 202 30.54 0.42 -4.07
N TYR A 203 30.41 -0.07 -2.83
CA TYR A 203 31.48 -0.64 -2.02
C TYR A 203 30.97 -1.85 -1.23
N PRO A 204 31.83 -2.87 -0.98
CA PRO A 204 31.44 -4.05 -0.22
C PRO A 204 31.29 -3.71 1.26
N VAL A 205 30.19 -4.13 1.88
CA VAL A 205 29.96 -3.99 3.31
C VAL A 205 29.74 -5.36 3.95
N ALA A 206 30.58 -5.70 4.92
CA ALA A 206 30.40 -6.90 5.73
C ALA A 206 29.49 -6.58 6.92
N TYR A 207 28.48 -7.42 7.14
CA TYR A 207 27.54 -7.27 8.25
C TYR A 207 27.07 -8.64 8.75
N GLN A 208 26.58 -8.67 9.99
CA GLN A 208 25.98 -9.83 10.62
C GLN A 208 24.70 -9.44 11.35
N TYR A 209 23.69 -10.29 11.25
CA TYR A 209 22.43 -10.10 11.95
C TYR A 209 22.53 -10.62 13.38
N VAL A 210 22.07 -9.79 14.33
CA VAL A 210 21.98 -10.10 15.75
C VAL A 210 20.50 -9.97 16.14
N PRO A 211 19.77 -11.08 16.29
CA PRO A 211 18.36 -11.01 16.68
C PRO A 211 18.24 -10.50 18.11
N PHE A 212 17.22 -9.69 18.34
CA PHE A 212 16.90 -9.23 19.68
C PHE A 212 15.96 -10.23 20.38
N THR A 213 16.46 -10.90 21.41
CA THR A 213 15.81 -12.08 22.02
C THR A 213 14.75 -11.73 23.07
N ASP A 214 14.75 -10.51 23.61
CA ASP A 214 13.77 -10.16 24.65
C ASP A 214 12.37 -9.99 24.07
N LYS A 215 11.34 -10.38 24.84
CA LYS A 215 9.93 -10.19 24.47
C LYS A 215 9.62 -8.70 24.42
N ILE A 216 9.76 -8.10 23.25
CA ILE A 216 9.46 -6.70 23.03
C ILE A 216 7.95 -6.51 22.85
N SER A 217 7.36 -5.60 23.63
CA SER A 217 6.05 -5.02 23.36
C SER A 217 6.11 -3.79 22.44
N ASN A 218 7.20 -3.02 22.45
CA ASN A 218 7.41 -1.83 21.60
C ASN A 218 8.84 -1.73 21.05
N TYR A 219 9.05 -1.27 19.83
CA TYR A 219 10.41 -1.22 19.25
C TYR A 219 11.32 -0.11 19.79
N ASP A 220 10.83 0.76 20.67
CA ASP A 220 11.62 1.91 21.15
C ASP A 220 12.90 1.54 21.92
N PRO A 221 12.96 0.47 22.74
CA PRO A 221 14.20 0.03 23.39
C PRO A 221 15.28 -0.44 22.40
N LEU A 222 14.90 -0.88 21.18
CA LEU A 222 15.88 -1.22 20.15
C LEU A 222 16.66 0.01 19.70
N LEU A 223 15.99 1.16 19.61
CA LEU A 223 16.59 2.42 19.19
C LEU A 223 17.67 2.89 20.17
N ASP A 224 17.51 2.56 21.46
CA ASP A 224 18.50 2.89 22.48
C ASP A 224 19.82 2.14 22.24
N LEU A 225 19.80 0.93 21.66
CA LEU A 225 21.02 0.20 21.29
C LEU A 225 21.83 0.93 20.21
N VAL A 226 21.16 1.52 19.23
CA VAL A 226 21.81 2.30 18.17
C VAL A 226 22.27 3.66 18.70
N TYR A 227 21.45 4.31 19.51
CA TYR A 227 21.79 5.58 20.16
C TYR A 227 23.01 5.46 21.08
N GLU A 228 23.09 4.39 21.86
CA GLU A 228 24.23 4.05 22.74
C GLU A 228 25.42 3.45 21.98
N LYS A 229 25.33 3.27 20.66
CA LYS A 229 26.36 2.68 19.79
C LYS A 229 26.76 1.25 20.18
N LYS A 230 25.80 0.49 20.73
CA LYS A 230 25.92 -0.96 20.96
C LYS A 230 25.61 -1.77 19.70
N ALA A 231 24.77 -1.21 18.82
CA ALA A 231 24.44 -1.73 17.51
C ALA A 231 24.77 -0.69 16.43
N ASP A 232 25.13 -1.15 15.24
CA ASP A 232 25.51 -0.28 14.12
C ASP A 232 24.30 0.12 13.25
N ALA A 233 23.25 -0.70 13.22
CA ALA A 233 22.00 -0.43 12.53
C ALA A 233 20.86 -1.31 13.09
N ILE A 234 19.61 -0.92 12.81
CA ILE A 234 18.42 -1.77 12.99
C ILE A 234 17.77 -2.00 11.63
N VAL A 235 17.48 -3.27 11.35
CA VAL A 235 16.80 -3.71 10.14
C VAL A 235 15.55 -4.49 10.52
N GLY A 236 14.40 -4.04 10.03
CA GLY A 236 13.09 -4.65 10.28
C GLY A 236 11.95 -3.73 9.89
N ASP A 237 10.75 -4.05 10.38
CA ASP A 237 9.50 -3.30 10.21
C ASP A 237 9.45 -2.04 11.09
N MET A 238 10.52 -1.24 11.06
CA MET A 238 10.64 -0.03 11.89
C MET A 238 9.97 1.16 11.21
N THR A 239 8.82 1.56 11.73
CA THR A 239 8.11 2.76 11.29
C THR A 239 8.89 4.03 11.60
N ILE A 240 9.05 4.89 10.59
CA ILE A 240 9.63 6.22 10.72
C ILE A 240 8.61 7.13 11.43
N SER A 241 9.01 7.68 12.58
CA SER A 241 8.22 8.64 13.33
C SER A 241 9.08 9.76 13.90
N MET A 242 8.47 10.91 14.15
CA MET A 242 9.19 12.09 14.67
C MET A 242 9.88 11.81 16.01
N SER A 243 9.23 11.07 16.92
CA SER A 243 9.80 10.73 18.23
C SER A 243 11.05 9.85 18.11
N ARG A 244 11.08 8.94 17.13
CA ARG A 244 12.21 8.03 16.87
C ARG A 244 13.36 8.72 16.15
N MET A 245 13.05 9.65 15.22
CA MET A 245 14.05 10.46 14.51
C MET A 245 14.92 11.32 15.44
N ASN A 246 14.45 11.62 16.66
CA ASN A 246 15.26 12.32 17.67
C ASN A 246 16.41 11.46 18.23
N LYS A 247 16.32 10.13 18.13
CA LYS A 247 17.34 9.19 18.65
C LYS A 247 18.21 8.59 17.55
N VAL A 248 17.63 8.33 16.38
CA VAL A 248 18.30 7.63 15.26
C VAL A 248 18.03 8.34 13.95
N ALA A 249 18.90 8.14 12.97
CA ALA A 249 18.67 8.59 11.60
C ALA A 249 18.10 7.46 10.76
N PHE A 250 17.00 7.74 10.06
CA PHE A 250 16.33 6.79 9.17
C PHE A 250 16.73 7.00 7.71
N THR A 251 16.75 5.92 6.95
CA THR A 251 16.77 5.99 5.47
C THR A 251 15.45 6.54 4.93
N MET A 252 15.44 6.87 3.64
CA MET A 252 14.16 7.00 2.92
C MET A 252 13.33 5.73 3.07
N PRO A 253 11.99 5.85 3.12
CA PRO A 253 11.13 4.70 3.29
C PRO A 253 11.18 3.78 2.08
N PHE A 254 11.16 2.47 2.33
CA PHE A 254 11.15 1.43 1.30
C PHE A 254 9.80 0.71 1.20
N THR A 255 8.79 1.19 1.92
CA THR A 255 7.41 0.69 1.87
C THR A 255 6.41 1.83 1.71
N ASP A 256 5.18 1.46 1.35
CA ASP A 256 4.06 2.39 1.30
C ASP A 256 3.87 3.09 2.65
N THR A 257 3.77 4.42 2.60
CA THR A 257 3.64 5.26 3.78
C THR A 257 2.17 5.43 4.17
N GLY A 258 1.88 5.40 5.47
CA GLY A 258 0.60 5.80 6.04
C GLY A 258 -0.28 4.63 6.49
N LEU A 259 -1.44 5.00 7.03
CA LEU A 259 -2.41 4.08 7.62
C LEU A 259 -3.58 3.85 6.67
N SER A 260 -4.09 2.63 6.65
CA SER A 260 -5.35 2.30 5.98
C SER A 260 -6.21 1.43 6.88
N MET A 261 -7.43 1.15 6.46
CA MET A 261 -8.33 0.28 7.21
C MET A 261 -8.79 -0.92 6.39
N ILE A 262 -8.85 -2.08 7.04
CA ILE A 262 -9.52 -3.28 6.53
C ILE A 262 -10.90 -3.38 7.17
N VAL A 263 -11.89 -3.67 6.33
CA VAL A 263 -13.28 -3.88 6.73
C VAL A 263 -13.84 -5.13 6.08
N VAL A 264 -14.86 -5.70 6.71
CA VAL A 264 -15.62 -6.82 6.14
C VAL A 264 -16.47 -6.32 4.97
N LEU A 265 -16.45 -7.05 3.86
CA LEU A 265 -17.36 -6.84 2.75
C LEU A 265 -18.74 -7.37 3.12
N LYS A 266 -19.74 -6.50 3.02
CA LYS A 266 -21.12 -6.94 3.13
C LYS A 266 -21.46 -7.67 1.83
N LYS A 267 -21.78 -8.96 1.95
CA LYS A 267 -22.36 -9.69 0.84
C LYS A 267 -23.73 -9.07 0.57
N ASP A 268 -23.85 -8.40 -0.57
CA ASP A 268 -25.13 -7.85 -1.02
C ASP A 268 -26.17 -8.97 -1.05
N SER A 269 -27.45 -8.61 -0.92
CA SER A 269 -28.62 -9.49 -0.76
C SER A 269 -28.92 -10.39 -1.97
N SER A 270 -27.90 -10.82 -2.71
CA SER A 270 -27.95 -11.75 -3.82
C SER A 270 -28.47 -13.13 -3.45
N GLY A 271 -28.61 -13.44 -2.14
CA GLY A 271 -29.30 -14.63 -1.63
C GLY A 271 -30.74 -14.38 -1.14
N SER A 272 -31.28 -13.17 -1.32
CA SER A 272 -32.65 -12.88 -0.91
C SER A 272 -33.65 -13.53 -1.88
N MET A 273 -34.66 -14.19 -1.32
CA MET A 273 -35.73 -14.86 -2.05
C MET A 273 -36.61 -13.90 -2.91
N TRP A 274 -36.46 -12.60 -2.66
CA TRP A 274 -37.23 -11.50 -3.25
C TRP A 274 -36.38 -10.60 -4.15
N ILE A 275 -35.28 -11.11 -4.71
CA ILE A 275 -34.36 -10.33 -5.56
C ILE A 275 -35.08 -9.65 -6.73
N PHE A 276 -36.20 -10.21 -7.21
CA PHE A 276 -36.99 -9.66 -8.30
C PHE A 276 -37.72 -8.34 -7.94
N LEU A 277 -37.87 -7.99 -6.66
CA LEU A 277 -38.44 -6.70 -6.24
C LEU A 277 -37.38 -5.60 -6.10
N GLN A 278 -36.10 -5.98 -5.97
CA GLN A 278 -34.97 -5.08 -5.69
C GLN A 278 -34.59 -4.11 -6.84
N PRO A 279 -34.80 -4.40 -8.14
CA PRO A 279 -34.42 -3.50 -9.24
C PRO A 279 -35.15 -2.15 -9.24
N MET A 280 -36.25 -2.04 -8.50
CA MET A 280 -37.09 -0.85 -8.45
C MET A 280 -37.49 -0.56 -7.00
N THR A 281 -37.47 0.71 -6.61
CA THR A 281 -37.91 1.12 -5.27
C THR A 281 -39.40 0.89 -5.06
N SER A 282 -39.88 0.92 -3.82
CA SER A 282 -41.28 0.68 -3.49
C SER A 282 -42.25 1.71 -4.10
N ALA A 283 -41.81 2.94 -4.31
CA ALA A 283 -42.67 4.02 -4.82
C ALA A 283 -43.21 3.75 -6.25
N PRO A 284 -42.36 3.40 -7.25
CA PRO A 284 -42.86 3.02 -8.56
C PRO A 284 -43.74 1.76 -8.59
N TRP A 285 -43.52 0.77 -7.72
CA TRP A 285 -44.40 -0.40 -7.59
C TRP A 285 -45.82 0.01 -7.19
N ILE A 286 -45.94 0.84 -6.14
CA ILE A 286 -47.22 1.36 -5.66
C ILE A 286 -47.88 2.25 -6.71
N THR A 287 -47.10 3.11 -7.36
CA THR A 287 -47.57 4.03 -8.40
C THR A 287 -48.14 3.24 -9.59
N SER A 288 -47.42 2.24 -10.08
CA SER A 288 -47.86 1.38 -11.20
C SER A 288 -49.15 0.64 -10.85
N PHE A 289 -49.26 0.14 -9.62
CA PHE A 289 -50.47 -0.50 -9.12
C PHE A 289 -51.66 0.48 -9.09
N ALA A 290 -51.46 1.71 -8.61
CA ALA A 290 -52.51 2.73 -8.59
C ALA A 290 -53.00 3.13 -10.00
N PHE A 291 -52.06 3.38 -10.92
CA PHE A 291 -52.39 3.73 -12.31
C PHE A 291 -53.03 2.58 -13.08
N PHE A 292 -52.72 1.32 -12.72
CA PHE A 292 -53.40 0.15 -13.26
C PHE A 292 -54.90 0.16 -12.94
N PHE A 293 -55.28 0.42 -11.68
CA PHE A 293 -56.71 0.55 -11.31
C PHE A 293 -57.37 1.76 -11.97
N LEU A 294 -56.67 2.90 -12.03
CA LEU A 294 -57.21 4.10 -12.66
C LEU A 294 -57.51 3.85 -14.15
N THR A 295 -56.60 3.18 -14.85
CA THR A 295 -56.77 2.86 -16.27
C THR A 295 -57.88 1.83 -16.48
N GLY A 296 -57.91 0.76 -15.67
CA GLY A 296 -58.98 -0.24 -15.70
C GLY A 296 -60.36 0.38 -15.45
N PHE A 297 -60.47 1.28 -14.46
CA PHE A 297 -61.70 2.03 -14.18
C PHE A 297 -62.08 2.95 -15.34
N THR A 298 -61.12 3.64 -15.96
CA THR A 298 -61.36 4.54 -17.09
C THR A 298 -61.88 3.77 -18.31
N VAL A 299 -61.27 2.62 -18.64
CA VAL A 299 -61.72 1.75 -19.72
C VAL A 299 -63.12 1.21 -19.42
N TRP A 300 -63.36 0.73 -18.20
CA TRP A 300 -64.69 0.28 -17.77
C TRP A 300 -65.73 1.40 -17.89
N ALA A 301 -65.43 2.62 -17.43
CA ALA A 301 -66.34 3.77 -17.49
C ALA A 301 -66.74 4.14 -18.93
N ILE A 302 -65.88 3.89 -19.92
CA ILE A 302 -66.15 4.14 -21.34
C ILE A 302 -66.88 2.96 -21.99
N GLU A 303 -66.43 1.73 -21.75
CA GLU A 303 -66.90 0.54 -22.46
C GLU A 303 -68.17 -0.07 -21.86
N HIS A 304 -68.46 0.08 -20.56
CA HIS A 304 -69.66 -0.53 -19.94
C HIS A 304 -70.97 -0.06 -20.57
N ARG A 305 -70.98 1.15 -21.16
CA ARG A 305 -72.15 1.72 -21.84
C ARG A 305 -72.34 1.16 -23.24
N ILE A 306 -71.26 0.78 -23.92
CA ILE A 306 -71.25 0.52 -25.36
C ILE A 306 -71.16 -0.98 -25.61
N ASN A 307 -70.20 -1.65 -24.97
CA ASN A 307 -69.83 -3.03 -25.27
C ASN A 307 -70.59 -4.02 -24.35
N PRO A 308 -71.33 -5.00 -24.91
CA PRO A 308 -72.04 -6.00 -24.12
C PRO A 308 -71.13 -6.96 -23.35
N GLU A 309 -69.87 -7.14 -23.77
CA GLU A 309 -68.87 -8.00 -23.07
C GLU A 309 -68.52 -7.45 -21.67
N PHE A 310 -68.62 -6.12 -21.48
CA PHE A 310 -68.38 -5.46 -20.20
C PHE A 310 -69.68 -5.29 -19.36
N ARG A 311 -70.78 -5.95 -19.74
CA ARG A 311 -72.07 -5.92 -19.03
C ARG A 311 -72.29 -7.22 -18.25
N GLY A 312 -72.75 -7.13 -17.00
CA GLY A 312 -73.00 -8.29 -16.15
C GLY A 312 -73.35 -7.90 -14.72
N THR A 313 -73.39 -8.87 -13.80
CA THR A 313 -73.50 -8.57 -12.37
C THR A 313 -72.28 -7.77 -11.87
N PRO A 314 -72.39 -6.90 -10.84
CA PRO A 314 -71.29 -6.04 -10.42
C PRO A 314 -69.97 -6.77 -10.14
N TRP A 315 -70.04 -8.01 -9.64
CA TRP A 315 -68.87 -8.85 -9.37
C TRP A 315 -68.23 -9.43 -10.64
N GLN A 316 -69.04 -9.78 -11.64
CA GLN A 316 -68.54 -10.23 -12.95
C GLN A 316 -67.86 -9.09 -13.71
N GLN A 317 -68.40 -7.87 -13.64
CA GLN A 317 -67.81 -6.69 -14.27
C GLN A 317 -66.45 -6.33 -13.68
N PHE A 318 -66.31 -6.44 -12.36
CA PHE A 318 -65.04 -6.22 -11.68
C PHE A 318 -64.00 -7.28 -12.10
N GLY A 319 -64.41 -8.55 -12.20
CA GLY A 319 -63.55 -9.64 -12.66
C GLY A 319 -63.07 -9.49 -14.10
N ILE A 320 -63.96 -9.12 -15.03
CA ILE A 320 -63.64 -8.91 -16.45
C ILE A 320 -62.72 -7.70 -16.62
N THR A 321 -62.99 -6.58 -15.91
CA THR A 321 -62.14 -5.38 -15.96
C THR A 321 -60.73 -5.66 -15.44
N PHE A 322 -60.62 -6.43 -14.36
CA PHE A 322 -59.32 -6.83 -13.79
C PHE A 322 -58.58 -7.81 -14.71
N TYR A 323 -59.29 -8.78 -15.28
CA TYR A 323 -58.73 -9.71 -16.26
C TYR A 323 -58.23 -8.99 -17.51
N PHE A 324 -59.04 -8.09 -18.09
CA PHE A 324 -58.66 -7.26 -19.24
C PHE A 324 -57.41 -6.42 -18.95
N ALA A 325 -57.40 -5.70 -17.82
CA ALA A 325 -56.25 -4.89 -17.43
C ALA A 325 -55.00 -5.76 -17.23
N PHE A 326 -55.12 -6.92 -16.58
CA PHE A 326 -54.00 -7.86 -16.41
C PHE A 326 -53.53 -8.45 -17.74
N SER A 327 -54.45 -8.76 -18.65
CA SER A 327 -54.17 -9.21 -20.02
C SER A 327 -53.37 -8.16 -20.82
N THR A 328 -53.60 -6.86 -20.61
CA THR A 328 -52.77 -5.80 -21.20
C THR A 328 -51.35 -5.74 -20.65
N LEU A 329 -51.11 -6.16 -19.40
CA LEU A 329 -49.76 -6.25 -18.82
C LEU A 329 -48.91 -7.36 -19.45
N VAL A 330 -49.54 -8.46 -19.86
CA VAL A 330 -48.86 -9.66 -20.43
C VAL A 330 -48.97 -9.70 -21.96
N PHE A 331 -49.35 -8.59 -22.60
CA PHE A 331 -49.55 -8.50 -24.06
C PHE A 331 -50.52 -9.56 -24.63
N SER A 332 -51.48 -10.02 -23.83
CA SER A 332 -52.46 -11.05 -24.20
C SER A 332 -53.82 -10.40 -24.49
N HIS A 333 -53.99 -9.82 -25.68
CA HIS A 333 -55.20 -9.10 -26.06
C HIS A 333 -56.31 -10.07 -26.52
N LYS A 334 -57.26 -10.38 -25.63
CA LYS A 334 -58.43 -11.22 -25.96
C LYS A 334 -59.70 -10.44 -26.30
N GLU A 335 -59.92 -9.28 -25.70
CA GLU A 335 -61.18 -8.52 -25.83
C GLU A 335 -61.09 -7.40 -26.87
N LYS A 336 -62.08 -7.33 -27.76
CA LYS A 336 -62.17 -6.28 -28.79
C LYS A 336 -62.80 -5.03 -28.18
N LEU A 337 -62.06 -3.93 -28.13
CA LEU A 337 -62.56 -2.61 -27.73
C LEU A 337 -63.39 -1.98 -28.86
N GLU A 338 -64.59 -1.47 -28.55
CA GLU A 338 -65.47 -0.83 -29.52
C GLU A 338 -65.26 0.69 -29.61
N SER A 339 -64.93 1.36 -28.50
CA SER A 339 -64.73 2.82 -28.49
C SER A 339 -63.34 3.24 -28.99
N ASN A 340 -63.29 4.28 -29.83
CA ASN A 340 -62.00 4.87 -30.24
C ASN A 340 -61.28 5.57 -29.07
N LEU A 341 -62.02 6.04 -28.05
CA LEU A 341 -61.43 6.69 -26.86
C LEU A 341 -60.77 5.68 -25.92
N SER A 342 -61.38 4.51 -25.72
CA SER A 342 -60.78 3.44 -24.91
C SER A 342 -59.53 2.87 -25.59
N ARG A 343 -59.55 2.71 -26.91
CA ARG A 343 -58.38 2.33 -27.72
C ARG A 343 -57.21 3.28 -27.50
N PHE A 344 -57.46 4.60 -27.55
CA PHE A 344 -56.41 5.60 -27.30
C PHE A 344 -55.83 5.48 -25.88
N VAL A 345 -56.67 5.38 -24.85
CA VAL A 345 -56.24 5.22 -23.45
C VAL A 345 -55.40 3.94 -23.29
N VAL A 346 -55.83 2.83 -23.89
CA VAL A 346 -55.09 1.56 -23.85
C VAL A 346 -53.79 1.62 -24.63
N THR A 347 -53.72 2.30 -25.78
CA THR A 347 -52.47 2.50 -26.53
C THR A 347 -51.44 3.28 -25.71
N VAL A 348 -51.86 4.36 -25.04
CA VAL A 348 -50.98 5.13 -24.14
C VAL A 348 -50.52 4.27 -22.96
N TRP A 349 -51.43 3.51 -22.35
CA TRP A 349 -51.11 2.61 -21.24
C TRP A 349 -50.10 1.53 -21.64
N VAL A 350 -50.29 0.88 -22.80
CA VAL A 350 -49.35 -0.11 -23.34
C VAL A 350 -47.97 0.50 -23.58
N PHE A 351 -47.91 1.75 -24.06
CA PHE A 351 -46.63 2.46 -24.22
C PHE A 351 -45.91 2.70 -22.88
N VAL A 352 -46.64 3.12 -21.85
CA VAL A 352 -46.10 3.28 -20.49
C VAL A 352 -45.59 1.93 -19.95
N LEU A 353 -46.36 0.86 -20.14
CA LEU A 353 -45.96 -0.49 -19.72
C LEU A 353 -44.72 -1.00 -20.46
N LEU A 354 -44.58 -0.70 -21.75
CA LEU A 354 -43.37 -1.02 -22.52
C LEU A 354 -42.14 -0.35 -21.89
N ILE A 355 -42.22 0.93 -21.54
CA ILE A 355 -41.11 1.64 -20.88
C ILE A 355 -40.82 1.01 -19.52
N LEU A 356 -41.85 0.74 -18.70
CA LEU A 356 -41.67 0.17 -17.36
C LEU A 356 -41.03 -1.23 -17.42
N THR A 357 -41.48 -2.10 -18.33
CA THR A 357 -40.91 -3.44 -18.51
C THR A 357 -39.48 -3.37 -19.05
N SER A 358 -39.20 -2.54 -20.04
CA SER A 358 -37.83 -2.32 -20.55
C SER A 358 -36.89 -1.77 -19.48
N SER A 359 -37.32 -0.79 -18.69
CA SER A 359 -36.53 -0.24 -17.58
C SER A 359 -36.32 -1.26 -16.47
N TYR A 360 -37.33 -2.07 -16.13
CA TYR A 360 -37.19 -3.17 -15.17
C TYR A 360 -36.15 -4.19 -15.63
N THR A 361 -36.24 -4.65 -16.88
CA THR A 361 -35.27 -5.61 -17.44
C THR A 361 -33.88 -5.01 -17.46
N ALA A 362 -33.71 -3.76 -17.89
CA ALA A 362 -32.40 -3.10 -17.90
C ALA A 362 -31.78 -2.97 -16.50
N SER A 363 -32.55 -2.54 -15.51
CA SER A 363 -32.09 -2.42 -14.12
C SER A 363 -31.77 -3.78 -13.51
N LEU A 364 -32.60 -4.80 -13.76
CA LEU A 364 -32.36 -6.16 -13.30
C LEU A 364 -31.07 -6.73 -13.92
N THR A 365 -30.89 -6.57 -15.24
CA THR A 365 -29.67 -7.01 -15.92
C THR A 365 -28.44 -6.28 -15.36
N SER A 366 -28.50 -4.95 -15.20
CA SER A 366 -27.39 -4.18 -14.62
C SER A 366 -27.01 -4.67 -13.22
N MET A 367 -28.01 -4.95 -12.37
CA MET A 367 -27.80 -5.44 -11.02
C MET A 367 -27.19 -6.85 -11.00
N LEU A 368 -27.56 -7.70 -11.95
CA LEU A 368 -27.00 -9.05 -12.08
C LEU A 368 -25.58 -9.06 -12.68
N THR A 369 -25.25 -8.07 -13.52
CA THR A 369 -23.91 -7.95 -14.12
C THR A 369 -22.89 -7.30 -13.19
N VAL A 370 -23.32 -6.42 -12.27
CA VAL A 370 -22.44 -5.72 -11.33
C VAL A 370 -22.90 -6.07 -9.92
N GLN A 371 -22.44 -7.20 -9.40
CA GLN A 371 -22.58 -7.47 -7.97
C GLN A 371 -21.72 -6.45 -7.22
N ARG A 372 -22.37 -5.50 -6.53
CA ARG A 372 -21.67 -4.49 -5.74
C ARG A 372 -21.34 -5.08 -4.38
N LEU A 373 -20.11 -5.57 -4.19
CA LEU A 373 -19.61 -5.81 -2.84
C LEU A 373 -19.43 -4.44 -2.17
N GLN A 374 -20.30 -4.12 -1.23
CA GLN A 374 -20.19 -2.87 -0.47
C GLN A 374 -19.41 -3.12 0.82
N PRO A 375 -18.42 -2.30 1.15
CA PRO A 375 -17.75 -2.39 2.45
C PRO A 375 -18.75 -2.07 3.56
N THR A 376 -18.63 -2.75 4.71
CA THR A 376 -19.50 -2.51 5.87
C THR A 376 -19.36 -1.09 6.41
N VAL A 377 -18.15 -0.52 6.29
CA VAL A 377 -17.80 0.83 6.71
C VAL A 377 -16.99 1.50 5.61
N THR A 378 -17.35 2.74 5.27
CA THR A 378 -16.74 3.49 4.18
C THR A 378 -15.69 4.50 4.62
N SER A 379 -15.79 5.02 5.84
CA SER A 379 -14.92 6.08 6.34
C SER A 379 -14.63 5.96 7.84
N VAL A 380 -13.60 6.65 8.32
CA VAL A 380 -13.28 6.70 9.75
C VAL A 380 -14.32 7.53 10.51
N GLU A 381 -14.90 8.53 9.86
CA GLU A 381 -15.99 9.34 10.39
C GLU A 381 -17.23 8.51 10.69
N ASP A 382 -17.52 7.49 9.87
CA ASP A 382 -18.62 6.55 10.13
C ASP A 382 -18.38 5.73 11.40
N LEU A 383 -17.14 5.31 11.67
CA LEU A 383 -16.76 4.58 12.89
C LEU A 383 -16.95 5.44 14.13
N LEU A 384 -16.49 6.69 14.08
CA LEU A 384 -16.64 7.66 15.17
C LEU A 384 -18.11 7.98 15.45
N ARG A 385 -18.91 8.15 14.40
CA ARG A 385 -20.34 8.45 14.53
C ARG A 385 -21.13 7.29 15.14
N ASN A 386 -20.76 6.06 14.80
CA ASN A 386 -21.45 4.86 15.27
C ASN A 386 -20.95 4.39 16.66
N GLY A 387 -19.78 4.86 17.10
CA GLY A 387 -19.15 4.39 18.33
C GLY A 387 -18.65 2.96 18.21
N ASP A 388 -18.11 2.60 17.05
CA ASP A 388 -17.66 1.24 16.77
C ASP A 388 -16.27 0.94 17.32
N TYR A 389 -16.07 -0.29 17.80
CA TYR A 389 -14.74 -0.75 18.21
C TYR A 389 -13.81 -0.87 16.99
N VAL A 390 -12.58 -0.36 17.14
CA VAL A 390 -11.53 -0.38 16.11
C VAL A 390 -10.33 -1.19 16.56
N GLY A 391 -9.88 -2.10 15.71
CA GLY A 391 -8.71 -2.93 15.94
C GLY A 391 -7.43 -2.25 15.46
N TYR A 392 -6.32 -2.48 16.16
CA TYR A 392 -4.98 -2.04 15.75
C TYR A 392 -3.91 -3.03 16.20
N GLN A 393 -2.69 -2.90 15.67
CA GLN A 393 -1.59 -3.78 16.05
C GLN A 393 -1.06 -3.48 17.47
N SER A 394 -1.06 -4.46 18.36
CA SER A 394 -0.59 -4.32 19.74
C SER A 394 0.89 -3.98 19.82
N GLY A 395 1.24 -2.75 20.24
CA GLY A 395 2.64 -2.30 20.35
C GLY A 395 3.11 -1.42 19.18
N SER A 396 2.21 -1.06 18.27
CA SER A 396 2.50 -0.10 17.20
C SER A 396 2.22 1.35 17.61
N THR A 397 2.76 2.29 16.84
CA THR A 397 2.48 3.73 16.96
C THR A 397 1.07 4.09 16.47
N VAL A 398 0.35 3.14 15.85
CA VAL A 398 -1.01 3.35 15.30
C VAL A 398 -1.99 3.75 16.40
N LYS A 399 -1.86 3.20 17.61
CA LYS A 399 -2.72 3.58 18.74
C LYS A 399 -2.73 5.08 19.00
N TYR A 400 -1.54 5.69 19.03
CA TYR A 400 -1.40 7.13 19.26
C TYR A 400 -2.11 7.94 18.16
N TRP A 401 -1.97 7.50 16.90
CA TRP A 401 -2.64 8.14 15.77
C TRP A 401 -4.15 8.01 15.81
N LEU A 402 -4.68 6.86 16.21
CA LEU A 402 -6.13 6.67 16.39
C LEU A 402 -6.68 7.58 17.49
N GLU A 403 -5.95 7.75 18.60
CA GLU A 403 -6.31 8.71 19.65
C GLU A 403 -6.31 10.17 19.11
N GLU A 404 -5.33 10.56 18.27
CA GLU A 404 -5.33 11.89 17.63
C GLU A 404 -6.46 12.09 16.60
N MET A 405 -6.93 11.01 15.97
CA MET A 405 -8.11 11.05 15.08
C MET A 405 -9.43 11.19 15.85
N GLY A 406 -9.41 11.12 17.18
CA GLY A 406 -10.57 11.35 18.05
C GLY A 406 -11.20 10.08 18.64
N PHE A 407 -10.59 8.90 18.48
CA PHE A 407 -11.07 7.68 19.12
C PHE A 407 -10.77 7.66 20.62
N HIS A 408 -11.71 7.17 21.42
CA HIS A 408 -11.49 6.94 22.85
C HIS A 408 -10.73 5.63 23.09
N LYS A 409 -9.93 5.59 24.16
CA LYS A 409 -9.12 4.40 24.52
C LYS A 409 -9.95 3.14 24.75
N GLU A 410 -11.21 3.30 25.13
CA GLU A 410 -12.16 2.22 25.40
C GLU A 410 -12.65 1.56 24.10
N ASP A 411 -12.65 2.30 22.99
CA ASP A 411 -13.10 1.84 21.69
C ASP A 411 -11.99 1.12 20.90
N LEU A 412 -10.75 1.19 21.39
CA LEU A 412 -9.56 0.67 20.71
C LEU A 412 -9.14 -0.71 21.26
N ARG A 413 -9.02 -1.69 20.36
CA ARG A 413 -8.62 -3.07 20.70
C ARG A 413 -7.30 -3.44 20.01
N GLY A 414 -6.31 -3.81 20.80
CA GLY A 414 -5.02 -4.26 20.30
C GLY A 414 -5.00 -5.76 19.98
N TYR A 415 -4.45 -6.13 18.83
CA TYR A 415 -4.28 -7.52 18.39
C TYR A 415 -2.83 -7.77 17.95
N ALA A 416 -2.32 -8.98 18.15
CA ALA A 416 -0.92 -9.32 17.88
C ALA A 416 -0.72 -10.11 16.58
N THR A 417 -1.74 -10.85 16.12
CA THR A 417 -1.61 -11.79 15.00
C THR A 417 -2.64 -11.52 13.90
N VAL A 418 -2.31 -11.95 12.67
CA VAL A 418 -3.23 -11.85 11.52
C VAL A 418 -4.50 -12.67 11.74
N GLN A 419 -4.42 -13.77 12.49
CA GLN A 419 -5.59 -14.60 12.82
C GLN A 419 -6.53 -13.85 13.77
N GLU A 420 -6.00 -13.19 14.80
CA GLU A 420 -6.80 -12.36 15.70
C GLU A 420 -7.51 -11.23 14.94
N TYR A 421 -6.86 -10.66 13.92
CA TYR A 421 -7.49 -9.65 13.06
C TYR A 421 -8.75 -10.21 12.39
N ALA A 422 -8.66 -11.40 11.79
CA ALA A 422 -9.78 -12.02 11.09
C ALA A 422 -10.91 -12.38 12.07
N GLU A 423 -10.58 -12.98 13.22
CA GLU A 423 -11.56 -13.34 14.25
C GLU A 423 -12.27 -12.13 14.87
N ALA A 424 -11.57 -11.01 15.02
CA ALA A 424 -12.14 -9.78 15.55
C ALA A 424 -13.10 -9.12 14.54
N LEU A 425 -12.70 -9.05 13.27
CA LEU A 425 -13.55 -8.54 12.19
C LEU A 425 -14.80 -9.40 11.97
N GLN A 426 -14.69 -10.73 12.05
CA GLN A 426 -15.83 -11.63 11.91
C GLN A 426 -16.85 -11.50 13.04
N ARG A 427 -16.41 -11.25 14.27
CA ARG A 427 -17.31 -11.02 15.41
C ARG A 427 -18.08 -9.71 15.27
N GLY A 428 -17.45 -8.68 14.70
CA GLY A 428 -18.00 -7.34 14.58
C GLY A 428 -18.10 -6.59 15.91
N SER A 429 -18.25 -5.27 15.86
CA SER A 429 -18.34 -4.39 17.03
C SER A 429 -19.44 -4.81 18.04
N GLY A 430 -20.58 -5.31 17.54
CA GLY A 430 -21.71 -5.74 18.37
C GLY A 430 -21.48 -6.99 19.25
N ASN A 431 -20.47 -7.83 18.95
CA ASN A 431 -20.16 -9.06 19.71
C ASN A 431 -18.74 -9.03 20.29
N GLU A 432 -18.32 -7.90 20.86
CA GLU A 432 -16.97 -7.71 21.40
C GLU A 432 -15.84 -7.93 20.38
N GLY A 433 -16.13 -7.81 19.09
CA GLY A 433 -15.16 -7.76 18.00
C GLY A 433 -14.81 -6.32 17.62
N VAL A 434 -14.53 -6.09 16.35
CA VAL A 434 -14.26 -4.76 15.77
C VAL A 434 -14.96 -4.61 14.42
N SER A 435 -15.38 -3.39 14.08
CA SER A 435 -15.96 -3.09 12.76
C SER A 435 -14.88 -2.87 11.69
N ALA A 436 -13.70 -2.42 12.10
CA ALA A 436 -12.57 -2.14 11.22
C ALA A 436 -11.25 -2.42 11.94
N ILE A 437 -10.21 -2.70 11.16
CA ILE A 437 -8.82 -2.77 11.64
C ILE A 437 -8.02 -1.71 10.92
N VAL A 438 -7.37 -0.83 11.68
CA VAL A 438 -6.50 0.22 11.16
C VAL A 438 -5.05 -0.18 11.42
N ASP A 439 -4.25 -0.19 10.35
CA ASP A 439 -2.83 -0.53 10.44
C ASP A 439 -2.04 0.07 9.28
N GLU A 440 -0.71 -0.08 9.32
CA GLU A 440 0.17 0.29 8.20
C GLU A 440 -0.05 -0.64 7.00
N VAL A 441 0.03 -0.08 5.80
CA VAL A 441 -0.30 -0.79 4.53
C VAL A 441 0.40 -2.15 4.37
N PRO A 442 1.71 -2.33 4.70
CA PRO A 442 2.37 -3.63 4.58
C PRO A 442 1.72 -4.74 5.43
N TYR A 443 1.29 -4.44 6.65
CA TYR A 443 0.59 -5.41 7.51
C TYR A 443 -0.76 -5.82 6.93
N LEU A 444 -1.47 -4.85 6.35
CA LEU A 444 -2.77 -5.08 5.71
C LEU A 444 -2.64 -5.88 4.41
N LYS A 445 -1.56 -5.66 3.62
CA LYS A 445 -1.24 -6.49 2.45
C LYS A 445 -1.02 -7.96 2.84
N ILE A 446 -0.29 -8.21 3.92
CA ILE A 446 -0.10 -9.58 4.47
C ILE A 446 -1.42 -10.19 4.94
N PHE A 447 -2.30 -9.38 5.56
CA PHE A 447 -3.62 -9.85 5.95
C PHE A 447 -4.43 -10.27 4.73
N LEU A 448 -4.52 -9.41 3.71
CA LEU A 448 -5.32 -9.66 2.52
C LEU A 448 -4.79 -10.85 1.72
N SER A 449 -3.47 -11.05 1.66
CA SER A 449 -2.89 -12.21 0.96
C SER A 449 -3.31 -13.55 1.58
N LYS A 450 -3.56 -13.58 2.90
CA LYS A 450 -4.09 -14.76 3.61
C LYS A 450 -5.62 -14.82 3.59
N TYR A 451 -6.28 -13.67 3.70
CA TYR A 451 -7.73 -13.53 3.85
C TYR A 451 -8.33 -12.65 2.74
N CYS A 452 -8.24 -13.13 1.49
CA CYS A 452 -8.77 -12.43 0.32
C CYS A 452 -10.31 -12.40 0.25
N GLU A 453 -10.97 -13.39 0.85
CA GLU A 453 -12.41 -13.59 0.67
C GLU A 453 -13.20 -12.88 1.77
N GLY A 454 -13.98 -11.87 1.39
CA GLY A 454 -14.88 -11.17 2.31
C GLY A 454 -14.28 -9.97 3.05
N TYR A 455 -13.08 -9.53 2.69
CA TYR A 455 -12.44 -8.34 3.26
C TYR A 455 -11.95 -7.41 2.16
N THR A 456 -11.86 -6.13 2.47
CA THR A 456 -11.28 -5.14 1.56
C THR A 456 -10.64 -4.00 2.33
N MET A 457 -9.68 -3.34 1.69
CA MET A 457 -9.05 -2.13 2.21
C MET A 457 -9.85 -0.90 1.76
N VAL A 458 -10.17 0.00 2.68
CA VAL A 458 -11.05 1.16 2.43
C VAL A 458 -10.44 2.43 3.02
N GLY A 459 -10.83 3.57 2.45
CA GLY A 459 -10.47 4.89 2.94
C GLY A 459 -9.19 5.44 2.30
N PRO A 460 -8.95 6.76 2.42
CA PRO A 460 -7.68 7.34 2.02
C PRO A 460 -6.56 6.82 2.91
N THR A 461 -5.36 6.70 2.36
CA THR A 461 -4.18 6.44 3.19
C THR A 461 -3.90 7.66 4.06
N TYR A 462 -4.08 7.55 5.38
CA TYR A 462 -3.85 8.65 6.29
C TYR A 462 -2.34 8.90 6.43
N HIS A 463 -1.89 10.07 5.99
CA HIS A 463 -0.50 10.49 6.04
C HIS A 463 -0.13 10.98 7.45
N GLY A 464 0.25 10.03 8.32
CA GLY A 464 0.80 10.32 9.65
C GLY A 464 2.11 9.59 9.95
N LEU A 465 2.35 8.45 9.29
CA LEU A 465 3.54 7.62 9.49
C LEU A 465 4.38 7.58 8.22
N GLY A 466 5.71 7.65 8.38
CA GLY A 466 6.64 7.78 7.27
C GLY A 466 6.95 6.47 6.52
N GLY A 467 6.21 5.38 6.77
CA GLY A 467 6.53 4.04 6.26
C GLY A 467 7.70 3.39 7.01
N PHE A 468 8.18 2.25 6.52
CA PHE A 468 9.31 1.54 7.11
C PHE A 468 10.64 2.09 6.60
N GLY A 469 11.60 2.27 7.51
CA GLY A 469 12.96 2.71 7.20
C GLY A 469 14.00 1.98 8.04
N PHE A 470 15.21 1.87 7.50
CA PHE A 470 16.34 1.31 8.26
C PHE A 470 16.92 2.39 9.17
N ALA A 471 17.18 2.04 10.43
CA ALA A 471 17.69 2.98 11.43
C ALA A 471 19.20 2.84 11.60
N PHE A 472 19.91 3.96 11.55
CA PHE A 472 21.34 4.07 11.76
C PHE A 472 21.65 5.14 12.82
N PRO A 473 22.86 5.15 13.39
CA PRO A 473 23.31 6.22 14.27
C PRO A 473 23.22 7.59 13.58
N ILE A 474 22.86 8.62 14.33
CA ILE A 474 22.82 10.00 13.81
C ILE A 474 24.21 10.38 13.28
N GLY A 475 24.25 10.90 12.06
CA GLY A 475 25.49 11.26 11.35
C GLY A 475 26.15 10.11 10.58
N SER A 476 25.54 8.92 10.53
CA SER A 476 26.04 7.81 9.72
C SER A 476 25.95 8.14 8.22
N PRO A 477 27.03 7.99 7.43
CA PRO A 477 27.00 8.21 5.98
C PRO A 477 26.13 7.17 5.25
N MET A 478 25.92 6.00 5.86
CA MET A 478 25.10 4.92 5.26
C MET A 478 23.65 5.34 5.03
N VAL A 479 23.13 6.27 5.83
CA VAL A 479 21.76 6.77 5.66
C VAL A 479 21.59 7.36 4.27
N HIS A 480 22.53 8.18 3.83
CA HIS A 480 22.49 8.80 2.51
C HIS A 480 22.65 7.75 1.40
N ASP A 481 23.67 6.89 1.50
CA ASP A 481 24.02 5.94 0.45
C ASP A 481 22.94 4.87 0.26
N VAL A 482 22.37 4.35 1.35
CA VAL A 482 21.25 3.39 1.29
C VAL A 482 19.98 4.06 0.78
N SER A 483 19.70 5.31 1.18
CA SER A 483 18.54 6.05 0.66
C SER A 483 18.65 6.28 -0.85
N GLN A 484 19.85 6.60 -1.35
CA GLN A 484 20.09 6.76 -2.78
C GLN A 484 19.93 5.42 -3.52
N ALA A 485 20.38 4.31 -2.92
CA ALA A 485 20.19 2.97 -3.47
C ALA A 485 18.70 2.63 -3.61
N ILE A 486 17.88 2.92 -2.59
CA ILE A 486 16.41 2.71 -2.60
C ILE A 486 15.75 3.41 -3.80
N MET A 487 16.22 4.59 -4.19
CA MET A 487 15.65 5.37 -5.30
C MET A 487 16.09 4.91 -6.70
N THR A 488 17.00 3.94 -6.80
CA THR A 488 17.53 3.49 -8.10
C THR A 488 16.49 2.63 -8.84
N PRO A 489 16.23 2.86 -10.15
CA PRO A 489 15.19 2.13 -10.89
C PRO A 489 15.35 0.60 -10.86
N ALA A 490 16.58 0.08 -10.96
CA ALA A 490 16.85 -1.35 -10.88
C ALA A 490 16.45 -1.95 -9.52
N VAL A 491 16.75 -1.22 -8.45
CA VAL A 491 16.40 -1.59 -7.08
C VAL A 491 14.89 -1.55 -6.85
N GLN A 492 14.18 -0.58 -7.44
CA GLN A 492 12.72 -0.50 -7.38
C GLN A 492 12.04 -1.69 -8.08
N GLU A 493 12.54 -2.11 -9.25
CA GLU A 493 12.01 -3.31 -9.93
C GLU A 493 12.24 -4.58 -9.09
N GLU A 494 13.42 -4.72 -8.49
CA GLU A 494 13.71 -5.84 -7.59
C GLU A 494 12.85 -5.80 -6.31
N MET A 495 12.60 -4.62 -5.74
CA MET A 495 11.71 -4.47 -4.58
C MET A 495 10.31 -4.98 -4.89
N VAL A 496 9.73 -4.67 -6.05
CA VAL A 496 8.43 -5.21 -6.47
C VAL A 496 8.44 -6.74 -6.56
N ARG A 497 9.55 -7.35 -6.99
CA ARG A 497 9.69 -8.82 -7.02
C ARG A 497 9.76 -9.42 -5.60
N ILE A 498 10.50 -8.77 -4.70
CA ILE A 498 10.58 -9.16 -3.29
C ILE A 498 9.21 -8.99 -2.62
N GLU A 499 8.51 -7.90 -2.90
CA GLU A 499 7.17 -7.64 -2.40
C GLU A 499 6.19 -8.74 -2.81
N ARG A 500 6.15 -9.10 -4.10
CA ARG A 500 5.34 -10.21 -4.61
C ARG A 500 5.67 -11.54 -3.94
N LYS A 501 6.97 -11.80 -3.68
CA LYS A 501 7.42 -13.04 -3.02
C LYS A 501 6.85 -13.16 -1.60
N TRP A 502 6.79 -12.07 -0.84
CA TRP A 502 6.40 -12.08 0.57
C TRP A 502 4.91 -11.76 0.81
N PHE A 503 4.32 -10.89 0.00
CA PHE A 503 2.92 -10.47 0.14
C PHE A 503 1.98 -11.14 -0.87
N GLY A 504 2.50 -11.93 -1.80
CA GLY A 504 1.72 -12.60 -2.84
C GLY A 504 1.28 -11.67 -3.98
N ASP A 505 0.67 -12.24 -5.01
CA ASP A 505 0.14 -11.47 -6.13
C ASP A 505 -1.25 -10.90 -5.80
N SER A 506 -1.40 -9.58 -5.91
CA SER A 506 -2.70 -8.89 -5.79
C SER A 506 -3.75 -9.45 -6.77
N GLU A 507 -3.31 -9.97 -7.92
CA GLU A 507 -4.17 -10.56 -8.97
C GLU A 507 -4.90 -11.84 -8.51
N ILE A 508 -4.33 -12.60 -7.56
CA ILE A 508 -4.97 -13.81 -7.00
C ILE A 508 -6.19 -13.41 -6.15
N CYS A 509 -6.11 -12.26 -5.48
CA CYS A 509 -7.21 -11.71 -4.69
C CYS A 509 -8.31 -11.16 -5.61
N GLU A 510 -7.93 -10.40 -6.64
CA GLU A 510 -8.88 -9.85 -7.62
C GLU A 510 -9.60 -10.94 -8.42
N SER A 511 -8.89 -11.98 -8.86
CA SER A 511 -9.53 -13.11 -9.57
C SER A 511 -10.55 -13.85 -8.69
N LYS A 512 -10.24 -14.08 -7.42
CA LYS A 512 -11.20 -14.67 -6.47
C LYS A 512 -12.42 -13.79 -6.20
N ILE A 513 -12.23 -12.48 -6.08
CA ILE A 513 -13.35 -11.52 -5.94
C ILE A 513 -14.22 -11.53 -7.22
N ASN A 514 -13.61 -11.62 -8.39
CA ASN A 514 -14.32 -11.76 -9.66
C ASN A 514 -15.08 -13.08 -9.77
N ASP A 515 -14.54 -14.19 -9.27
CA ASP A 515 -15.25 -15.46 -9.16
C ASP A 515 -16.46 -15.36 -8.21
N ILE A 516 -16.35 -14.64 -7.08
CA ILE A 516 -17.48 -14.36 -6.18
C ILE A 516 -18.55 -13.52 -6.89
N ASN A 517 -18.14 -12.49 -7.63
CA ASN A 517 -19.05 -11.63 -8.42
C ASN A 517 -19.73 -12.40 -9.57
N SER A 518 -19.11 -13.47 -10.05
CA SER A 518 -19.69 -14.37 -11.07
C SER A 518 -20.76 -15.33 -10.51
N SER A 519 -21.12 -15.18 -9.23
CA SER A 519 -22.05 -16.10 -8.57
C SER A 519 -23.35 -16.26 -9.34
N ARG A 520 -23.58 -17.49 -9.79
CA ARG A 520 -24.73 -17.89 -10.60
C ARG A 520 -26.02 -17.67 -9.82
N LEU A 521 -27.06 -17.24 -10.51
CA LEU A 521 -28.42 -17.17 -9.97
C LEU A 521 -28.82 -18.54 -9.40
N SER A 522 -29.14 -18.58 -8.10
CA SER A 522 -29.55 -19.79 -7.40
C SER A 522 -31.08 -19.93 -7.36
N PHE A 523 -31.57 -21.15 -7.18
CA PHE A 523 -32.99 -21.43 -6.90
C PHE A 523 -33.51 -20.60 -5.72
N SER A 524 -32.64 -20.34 -4.73
CA SER A 524 -32.98 -19.52 -3.56
C SER A 524 -33.43 -18.10 -3.95
N ASN A 525 -32.84 -17.52 -5.00
CA ASN A 525 -33.06 -16.13 -5.42
C ASN A 525 -34.45 -15.94 -6.04
N PHE A 526 -34.97 -16.97 -6.70
CA PHE A 526 -36.31 -16.97 -7.32
C PHE A 526 -37.37 -17.69 -6.49
N GLY A 527 -37.02 -18.13 -5.28
CA GLY A 527 -37.92 -18.90 -4.42
C GLY A 527 -39.26 -18.21 -4.15
N GLY A 528 -39.29 -16.86 -4.10
CA GLY A 528 -40.51 -16.09 -3.84
C GLY A 528 -41.51 -16.21 -4.99
N LEU A 529 -41.03 -16.25 -6.23
CA LEU A 529 -41.87 -16.47 -7.42
C LEU A 529 -42.52 -17.86 -7.38
N PHE A 530 -41.74 -18.90 -7.07
CA PHE A 530 -42.25 -20.27 -6.96
C PHE A 530 -43.23 -20.42 -5.79
N LEU A 531 -43.00 -19.75 -4.66
CA LEU A 531 -43.96 -19.76 -3.54
C LEU A 531 -45.29 -19.12 -3.92
N ILE A 532 -45.28 -17.99 -4.63
CA ILE A 532 -46.51 -17.32 -5.08
C ILE A 532 -47.30 -18.23 -6.03
N THR A 533 -46.65 -18.89 -6.99
CA THR A 533 -47.34 -19.78 -7.94
C THR A 533 -47.89 -21.04 -7.27
N CYS A 534 -47.15 -21.64 -6.34
CA CYS A 534 -47.63 -22.77 -5.55
C CYS A 534 -48.85 -22.39 -4.68
N MET A 535 -48.78 -21.25 -3.98
CA MET A 535 -49.88 -20.80 -3.13
C MET A 535 -51.14 -20.46 -3.92
N THR A 536 -51.01 -19.73 -5.03
CA THR A 536 -52.15 -19.37 -5.88
C THR A 536 -52.79 -20.60 -6.52
N SER A 537 -51.98 -21.52 -7.05
CA SER A 537 -52.48 -22.77 -7.66
C SER A 537 -53.14 -23.68 -6.62
N GLY A 538 -52.52 -23.81 -5.44
CA GLY A 538 -53.08 -24.59 -4.32
C GLY A 538 -54.41 -24.02 -3.85
N LEU A 539 -54.49 -22.70 -3.66
CA LEU A 539 -55.72 -22.03 -3.27
C LEU A 539 -56.83 -22.18 -4.33
N ALA A 540 -56.50 -22.05 -5.62
CA ALA A 540 -57.44 -22.25 -6.71
C ALA A 540 -57.99 -23.69 -6.73
N LEU A 541 -57.13 -24.69 -6.55
CA LEU A 541 -57.55 -26.09 -6.44
C LEU A 541 -58.43 -26.34 -5.22
N LEU A 542 -58.08 -25.75 -4.07
CA LEU A 542 -58.88 -25.86 -2.84
C LEU A 542 -60.26 -25.22 -3.00
N ILE A 543 -60.34 -24.05 -3.64
CA ILE A 543 -61.61 -23.37 -3.92
C ILE A 543 -62.45 -24.22 -4.90
N SER A 544 -61.84 -24.70 -5.98
CA SER A 544 -62.52 -25.57 -6.96
C SER A 544 -63.08 -26.84 -6.29
N LEU A 545 -62.26 -27.50 -5.46
CA LEU A 545 -62.68 -28.69 -4.72
C LEU A 545 -63.77 -28.38 -3.70
N SER A 546 -63.70 -27.21 -3.05
CA SER A 546 -64.74 -26.76 -2.11
C SER A 546 -66.07 -26.46 -2.81
N ILE A 547 -66.04 -25.81 -3.98
CA ILE A 547 -67.22 -25.56 -4.81
C ILE A 547 -67.82 -26.89 -5.29
N PHE A 548 -66.99 -27.81 -5.78
CA PHE A 548 -67.43 -29.13 -6.21
C PHE A 548 -68.08 -29.92 -5.06
N VAL A 549 -67.44 -29.97 -3.88
CA VAL A 549 -67.99 -30.63 -2.69
C VAL A 549 -69.28 -29.96 -2.22
N TYR A 550 -69.41 -28.64 -2.37
CA TYR A 550 -70.63 -27.91 -2.01
C TYR A 550 -71.78 -28.18 -2.97
N GLN A 551 -71.53 -28.17 -4.30
CA GLN A 551 -72.55 -28.43 -5.33
C GLN A 551 -73.00 -29.90 -5.33
N GLU A 552 -72.06 -30.83 -5.15
CA GLU A 552 -72.34 -32.26 -5.17
C GLU A 552 -72.67 -32.80 -3.76
N ARG A 553 -72.79 -31.93 -2.74
CA ARG A 553 -73.02 -32.30 -1.33
C ARG A 553 -74.27 -33.15 -1.14
N ASP A 554 -75.33 -32.86 -1.88
CA ASP A 554 -76.60 -33.57 -1.77
C ASP A 554 -76.57 -34.93 -2.46
N LYS A 555 -75.81 -35.08 -3.55
CA LYS A 555 -75.57 -36.38 -4.21
C LYS A 555 -74.56 -37.23 -3.44
N LEU A 556 -73.50 -36.64 -2.90
CA LEU A 556 -72.53 -37.30 -2.03
C LEU A 556 -73.15 -37.76 -0.72
N ARG A 557 -74.10 -37.00 -0.15
CA ARG A 557 -74.91 -37.45 1.01
C ARG A 557 -75.89 -38.56 0.64
N ALA A 558 -76.53 -38.49 -0.52
CA ALA A 558 -77.44 -39.53 -1.01
C ALA A 558 -76.70 -40.86 -1.26
N GLU A 559 -75.50 -40.84 -1.83
CA GLU A 559 -74.65 -42.03 -2.02
C GLU A 559 -73.98 -42.52 -0.72
N ALA A 560 -73.58 -41.63 0.19
CA ALA A 560 -73.03 -42.01 1.49
C ALA A 560 -74.03 -42.79 2.36
N SER A 561 -75.33 -42.59 2.14
CA SER A 561 -76.38 -43.35 2.81
C SER A 561 -76.62 -44.75 2.21
N ARG A 562 -76.09 -45.05 1.01
CA ARG A 562 -76.46 -46.24 0.22
C ARG A 562 -75.38 -47.32 0.08
N THR A 563 -74.10 -47.07 0.40
CA THR A 563 -73.07 -48.11 0.16
C THR A 563 -71.89 -48.05 1.11
N ARG A 564 -71.73 -49.12 1.92
CA ARG A 564 -70.69 -49.32 2.92
C ARG A 564 -69.64 -50.33 2.41
N SER A 565 -68.96 -50.08 1.29
CA SER A 565 -67.58 -50.56 1.03
C SER A 565 -67.05 -50.18 -0.37
N VAL A 566 -65.71 -50.12 -0.46
CA VAL A 566 -64.81 -50.07 -1.62
C VAL A 566 -64.42 -48.69 -2.17
N SER A 567 -63.22 -48.26 -1.78
CA SER A 567 -62.56 -46.98 -2.11
C SER A 567 -61.93 -46.91 -3.52
N LEU A 568 -61.75 -48.03 -4.22
CA LEU A 568 -61.02 -48.06 -5.51
C LEU A 568 -61.91 -47.84 -6.75
N GLN A 569 -63.21 -48.15 -6.71
CA GLN A 569 -64.13 -47.79 -7.79
C GLN A 569 -64.47 -46.29 -7.78
N ARG A 570 -64.45 -45.66 -6.59
CA ARG A 570 -64.70 -44.22 -6.41
C ARG A 570 -63.68 -43.34 -7.13
N LEU A 571 -62.42 -43.73 -7.16
CA LEU A 571 -61.35 -42.93 -7.79
C LEU A 571 -61.41 -43.05 -9.34
N ARG A 572 -61.92 -44.19 -9.84
CA ARG A 572 -62.08 -44.45 -11.27
C ARG A 572 -63.26 -43.70 -11.88
N THR A 573 -64.41 -43.66 -11.20
CA THR A 573 -65.55 -42.82 -11.62
C THR A 573 -65.27 -41.33 -11.46
N TRP A 574 -64.43 -40.94 -10.48
CA TRP A 574 -63.95 -39.56 -10.32
C TRP A 574 -63.10 -39.09 -11.51
N LEU A 575 -62.21 -39.94 -12.02
CA LEU A 575 -61.39 -39.65 -13.20
C LEU A 575 -62.21 -39.61 -14.49
N GLU A 576 -63.19 -40.51 -14.68
CA GLU A 576 -64.03 -40.50 -15.89
C GLU A 576 -64.99 -39.31 -15.95
N HIS A 577 -65.48 -38.81 -14.81
CA HIS A 577 -66.38 -37.66 -14.79
C HIS A 577 -65.68 -36.31 -15.06
N LEU A 578 -64.40 -36.19 -14.66
CA LEU A 578 -63.54 -35.05 -15.01
C LEU A 578 -63.27 -34.97 -16.52
N VAL A 579 -63.07 -36.13 -17.17
CA VAL A 579 -62.85 -36.23 -18.63
C VAL A 579 -64.15 -35.95 -19.41
N CYS A 580 -65.32 -36.33 -18.90
CA CYS A 580 -66.60 -36.11 -19.60
C CYS A 580 -67.13 -34.66 -19.52
N THR A 581 -66.79 -33.89 -18.48
CA THR A 581 -67.23 -32.48 -18.39
C THR A 581 -66.52 -31.57 -19.39
N GLU A 582 -65.31 -31.92 -19.82
CA GLU A 582 -64.53 -31.15 -20.81
C GLU A 582 -65.13 -31.26 -22.24
N HIS A 583 -65.82 -32.37 -22.55
CA HIS A 583 -66.46 -32.58 -23.85
C HIS A 583 -67.82 -31.89 -24.02
N ARG A 584 -68.41 -31.30 -22.97
CA ARG A 584 -69.73 -30.64 -23.06
C ARG A 584 -69.67 -29.13 -23.30
N GLU A 585 -68.51 -28.49 -23.11
CA GLU A 585 -68.30 -27.06 -23.39
C GLU A 585 -67.68 -26.77 -24.78
N SER A 586 -67.24 -27.80 -25.51
CA SER A 586 -66.69 -27.67 -26.87
C SER A 586 -67.75 -27.99 -27.94
N GLY A 587 -68.75 -27.13 -28.07
CA GLY A 587 -69.74 -27.18 -29.15
C GLY A 587 -69.74 -25.90 -29.99
N VAL A 588 -68.96 -25.87 -31.09
CA VAL A 588 -69.07 -24.87 -32.17
C VAL A 588 -68.95 -25.61 -33.52
N PRO A 589 -69.76 -25.28 -34.56
CA PRO A 589 -69.96 -26.15 -35.72
C PRO A 589 -68.86 -26.06 -36.79
N HIS A 590 -68.73 -27.16 -37.53
CA HIS A 590 -67.90 -27.33 -38.72
C HIS A 590 -68.15 -26.29 -39.82
N HIS A 591 -67.06 -25.76 -40.39
CA HIS A 591 -66.99 -25.34 -41.79
C HIS A 591 -65.84 -26.10 -42.49
N GLN A 592 -66.04 -26.29 -43.79
CA GLN A 592 -65.50 -27.33 -44.66
C GLN A 592 -64.68 -26.67 -45.78
N GLU A 593 -63.46 -27.18 -46.07
CA GLU A 593 -62.70 -27.00 -47.34
C GLU A 593 -61.41 -27.87 -47.20
N ALA A 594 -61.20 -29.00 -47.89
CA ALA A 594 -61.08 -29.31 -49.32
C ALA A 594 -59.72 -28.95 -49.97
N GLY A 595 -58.88 -29.98 -50.18
CA GLY A 595 -57.80 -30.06 -51.18
C GLY A 595 -56.38 -29.74 -50.67
N ARG A 596 -55.28 -30.32 -51.16
CA ARG A 596 -55.02 -31.33 -52.21
C ARG A 596 -53.49 -31.58 -52.23
N GLN A 597 -53.09 -32.87 -52.31
CA GLN A 597 -51.91 -33.48 -52.98
C GLN A 597 -50.48 -32.89 -52.76
N GLU A 598 -49.52 -33.66 -52.24
CA GLU A 598 -48.68 -34.67 -52.94
C GLU A 598 -47.38 -34.05 -53.48
N TYR A 599 -46.23 -34.37 -52.88
CA TYR A 599 -45.09 -35.02 -53.56
C TYR A 599 -43.92 -35.19 -52.59
N GLU A 600 -43.58 -36.45 -52.33
CA GLU A 600 -42.28 -36.89 -51.83
C GLU A 600 -41.43 -37.20 -53.08
N ARG A 601 -40.23 -36.64 -53.19
CA ARG A 601 -39.19 -37.20 -54.06
C ARG A 601 -37.80 -36.93 -53.48
N ASP A 602 -37.11 -38.06 -53.35
CA ASP A 602 -35.72 -38.29 -52.98
C ASP A 602 -34.69 -37.31 -53.55
N GLY A 603 -33.57 -37.21 -52.81
CA GLY A 603 -32.32 -37.72 -53.37
C GLY A 603 -31.18 -36.72 -53.48
N HIS A 604 -30.15 -36.98 -52.66
CA HIS A 604 -28.72 -36.86 -52.94
C HIS A 604 -28.10 -35.48 -53.30
N GLY A 605 -27.03 -35.13 -52.58
CA GLY A 605 -25.99 -34.28 -53.17
C GLY A 605 -25.11 -33.55 -52.17
N SER A 606 -23.95 -34.13 -51.90
CA SER A 606 -22.77 -33.59 -51.25
C SER A 606 -22.42 -32.15 -51.67
N ASN A 607 -21.95 -31.30 -50.74
CA ASN A 607 -20.56 -30.82 -50.76
C ASN A 607 -20.26 -29.84 -49.63
N GLN A 608 -19.05 -30.02 -49.08
CA GLN A 608 -18.28 -29.06 -48.29
C GLN A 608 -18.19 -27.71 -49.00
N LEU A 609 -18.20 -26.62 -48.23
CA LEU A 609 -17.29 -25.50 -48.46
C LEU A 609 -16.99 -24.79 -47.15
N GLN A 610 -15.69 -24.70 -46.95
CA GLN A 610 -14.92 -24.05 -45.90
C GLN A 610 -14.91 -22.53 -46.12
N GLY A 611 -14.85 -21.74 -45.05
CA GLY A 611 -14.69 -20.29 -45.15
C GLY A 611 -14.72 -19.62 -43.79
N ASP A 612 -13.52 -19.46 -43.22
CA ASP A 612 -13.23 -18.53 -42.14
C ASP A 612 -13.66 -17.10 -42.49
N GLY A 613 -14.06 -16.36 -41.46
CA GLY A 613 -14.27 -14.92 -41.43
C GLY A 613 -14.32 -14.44 -39.99
#